data_AF-A0A524H9X7-F1
#
_entry.id   AF-A0A524H9X7-F1
#
_cell.length_a   1.000
_cell.length_b   1.000
_cell.length_c   1.000
_cell.angle_alpha   90.00
_cell.angle_beta   90.00
_cell.angle_gamma   90.00
#
_symmetry.space_group_name_H-M   'P 1'
#
loop_
_entity.id
_entity.type
_entity.pdbx_description
1 polymer ?
#
loop_
_entity_poly.entity_id
_entity_poly.type
_entity_poly.pdbx_seq_one_letter_code
_entity_poly.pdbx_strand_id
1 'polypeptide(L)' 'MSKSNNKPLANKSATAARPSFFGNIIAELKKVTWPTRDEIRRLTIMVLVVAFTVGLVLGALDYGLSFLVDTFLLD' A
#
# COMPACT_ATOMS: atom_id res chain seq x y z
N MET A 1 -63.78 8.58 29.29
CA MET A 1 -63.21 8.93 27.97
C MET A 1 -61.76 9.35 28.16
N SER A 2 -60.83 8.56 27.62
CA SER A 2 -59.40 8.77 27.34
C SER A 2 -58.47 9.50 28.35
N LYS A 3 -57.56 8.73 28.98
CA LYS A 3 -56.31 9.23 29.56
C LYS A 3 -55.36 9.65 28.43
N SER A 4 -54.98 10.93 28.38
CA SER A 4 -53.90 11.43 27.51
C SER A 4 -52.55 10.85 27.97
N ASN A 5 -51.98 9.96 27.17
CA ASN A 5 -50.69 9.32 27.43
C ASN A 5 -49.58 10.15 26.75
N ASN A 6 -49.01 11.09 27.49
CA ASN A 6 -47.93 11.94 27.00
C ASN A 6 -46.60 11.20 27.21
N LYS A 7 -46.23 10.31 26.28
CA LYS A 7 -44.83 9.85 26.18
C LYS A 7 -44.05 10.92 25.42
N PRO A 8 -43.04 11.56 26.03
CA PRO A 8 -42.13 12.40 25.25
C PRO A 8 -41.41 11.48 24.26
N LEU A 9 -41.71 11.64 22.97
CA LEU A 9 -40.98 10.98 21.90
C LEU A 9 -39.53 11.42 22.03
N ALA A 10 -38.67 10.44 22.31
CA ALA A 10 -37.25 10.61 22.50
C ALA A 10 -36.66 11.42 21.34
N ASN A 11 -36.46 12.71 21.57
CA ASN A 11 -35.68 13.57 20.72
C ASN A 11 -34.22 13.15 20.86
N LYS A 12 -33.82 12.11 20.12
CA LYS A 12 -32.41 11.88 19.81
C LYS A 12 -32.00 12.82 18.68
N SER A 13 -32.00 14.11 18.97
CA SER A 13 -31.17 15.09 18.27
C SER A 13 -29.75 14.94 18.82
N ALA A 14 -29.01 14.03 18.20
CA ALA A 14 -27.58 14.15 18.15
C ALA A 14 -27.19 13.59 16.79
N THR A 15 -27.25 14.48 15.80
CA THR A 15 -26.61 14.33 14.49
C THR A 15 -25.21 13.79 14.74
N ALA A 16 -25.04 12.48 14.56
CA ALA A 16 -23.75 11.84 14.64
C ALA A 16 -22.89 12.50 13.56
N ALA A 17 -21.87 13.24 13.99
CA ALA A 17 -20.88 13.83 13.12
C ALA A 17 -20.34 12.73 12.21
N ARG A 18 -20.71 12.78 10.93
CA ARG A 18 -20.26 11.83 9.92
C ARG A 18 -18.89 12.32 9.46
N PRO A 19 -17.76 11.64 9.75
CA PRO A 19 -16.56 11.87 8.97
C PRO A 19 -16.76 11.23 7.57
N SER A 20 -17.63 11.85 6.75
CA SER A 20 -17.94 11.38 5.39
C SER A 20 -16.74 11.50 4.44
N PHE A 21 -15.69 12.22 4.85
CA PHE A 21 -14.45 12.38 4.10
C PHE A 21 -13.78 11.04 3.76
N PHE A 22 -13.65 10.14 4.74
CA PHE A 22 -13.07 8.81 4.52
C PHE A 22 -13.95 7.94 3.62
N GLY A 23 -15.29 8.09 3.70
CA GLY A 23 -16.22 7.38 2.83
C GLY A 23 -16.09 7.79 1.36
N ASN A 24 -15.90 9.08 1.09
CA ASN A 24 -15.67 9.61 -0.25
C ASN A 24 -14.33 9.13 -0.84
N ILE A 25 -13.26 9.14 -0.03
CA ILE A 25 -11.93 8.65 -0.44
C ILE A 25 -11.98 7.16 -0.77
N ILE A 26 -12.62 6.33 0.07
CA ILE A 26 -12.81 4.89 -0.22
C ILE A 26 -13.59 4.71 -1.53
N ALA A 27 -14.63 5.50 -1.78
CA ALA A 27 -15.45 5.39 -2.99
C ALA A 27 -14.66 5.73 -4.27
N GLU A 28 -13.74 6.71 -4.20
CA GLU A 28 -12.84 7.06 -5.31
C GLU A 28 -11.72 6.03 -5.50
N LEU A 29 -11.11 5.54 -4.42
CA LEU A 29 -10.10 4.46 -4.48
C LEU A 29 -10.67 3.15 -5.03
N LYS A 30 -11.98 2.93 -4.91
CA LYS A 30 -12.67 1.78 -5.49
C LYS A 30 -12.85 1.89 -7.01
N LYS A 31 -12.74 3.10 -7.58
CA LYS A 31 -12.72 3.33 -9.04
C LYS A 31 -11.35 3.09 -9.65
N VAL A 32 -10.29 3.07 -8.83
CA VAL A 32 -8.96 2.68 -9.27
C VAL A 32 -9.04 1.21 -9.69
N THR A 33 -8.66 0.93 -10.92
CA THR A 33 -8.56 -0.41 -11.48
C THR A 33 -7.43 -1.15 -10.79
N TRP A 34 -7.75 -1.82 -9.68
CA TRP A 34 -6.81 -2.67 -8.99
C TRP A 34 -6.50 -3.89 -9.87
N PRO A 35 -5.20 -4.13 -10.14
CA PRO A 35 -4.80 -5.25 -10.98
C PRO A 35 -5.20 -6.57 -10.34
N THR A 36 -5.55 -7.56 -11.18
CA THR A 36 -5.87 -8.91 -10.72
C THR A 36 -4.68 -9.56 -10.01
N ARG A 37 -4.96 -10.40 -9.01
CA ARG A 37 -3.92 -11.05 -8.17
C ARG A 37 -2.86 -11.81 -8.98
N ASP A 38 -3.26 -12.37 -10.13
CA ASP A 38 -2.34 -13.08 -11.01
C ASP A 38 -1.39 -12.16 -11.76
N GLU A 39 -1.83 -10.96 -12.11
CA GLU A 39 -0.99 -9.95 -12.77
C GLU A 39 0.03 -9.38 -11.80
N ILE A 40 -0.39 -9.09 -10.57
CA ILE A 40 0.53 -8.70 -9.49
C ILE A 40 1.62 -9.76 -9.31
N ARG A 41 1.25 -11.04 -9.28
CA ARG A 41 2.23 -12.13 -9.13
C ARG A 41 3.24 -12.16 -10.27
N ARG A 42 2.79 -12.04 -11.52
CA ARG A 42 3.67 -12.05 -12.70
C ARG A 42 4.62 -10.85 -12.68
N LEU A 43 4.11 -9.66 -12.38
CA LEU A 43 4.91 -8.44 -12.29
C LEU A 43 5.94 -8.53 -11.16
N THR A 44 5.57 -9.02 -9.97
CA THR A 44 6.51 -9.20 -8.87
C THR A 44 7.61 -10.22 -9.19
N ILE A 45 7.27 -11.33 -9.86
CA ILE A 45 8.27 -12.32 -10.31
C ILE A 45 9.24 -11.67 -11.31
N MET A 46 8.74 -10.88 -12.26
CA MET A 46 9.58 -10.18 -13.22
C MET A 46 10.55 -9.22 -12.53
N VAL A 47 10.05 -8.43 -11.56
CA VAL A 47 10.89 -7.53 -10.76
C VAL A 47 11.95 -8.30 -9.97
N LEU A 48 11.60 -9.44 -9.36
CA LEU A 48 12.54 -10.30 -8.64
C LEU A 48 13.68 -10.80 -9.53
N VAL A 49 13.36 -11.25 -10.75
CA VAL A 49 14.37 -11.72 -11.70
C VAL A 49 15.32 -10.60 -12.10
N VAL A 50 14.80 -9.42 -12.43
CA VAL A 50 15.61 -8.26 -12.81
C VAL A 50 16.46 -7.79 -11.64
N ALA A 51 15.89 -7.65 -10.45
CA ALA A 51 16.61 -7.24 -9.24
C ALA A 51 17.72 -8.23 -8.88
N PHE A 52 17.47 -9.53 -9.00
CA PHE A 52 18.47 -10.56 -8.76
C PHE A 52 19.62 -10.49 -9.78
N THR A 53 19.29 -10.31 -11.07
CA THR A 53 20.28 -10.21 -12.15
C THR A 53 21.16 -8.98 -11.96
N VAL A 54 20.54 -7.82 -11.73
CA VAL A 54 21.27 -6.56 -11.49
C VAL A 54 22.12 -6.66 -10.23
N GLY A 55 21.58 -7.22 -9.15
CA GLY A 55 22.31 -7.44 -7.90
C GLY A 55 23.52 -8.35 -8.08
N LEU A 56 23.41 -9.41 -8.89
CA LEU A 56 24.53 -10.30 -9.18
C LEU A 56 25.61 -9.62 -10.03
N VAL A 57 25.22 -8.83 -11.03
CA VAL A 57 26.15 -8.05 -11.86
C VAL A 57 26.88 -7.01 -11.01
N LEU A 58 26.14 -6.23 -10.21
CA LEU A 58 26.73 -5.23 -9.32
C LEU A 58 27.63 -5.90 -8.28
N GLY A 59 27.17 -6.95 -7.61
CA GLY A 59 27.99 -7.66 -6.62
C GLY A 59 29.27 -8.26 -7.21
N ALA A 60 29.23 -8.77 -8.44
CA ALA A 60 30.41 -9.24 -9.15
C ALA A 60 31.37 -8.09 -9.50
N LEU A 61 30.82 -6.94 -9.93
CA LEU A 61 31.60 -5.74 -10.20
C LEU A 61 32.25 -5.20 -8.92
N ASP A 62 31.51 -5.07 -7.82
CA ASP A 62 32.01 -4.59 -6.52
C ASP A 62 33.13 -5.49 -5.99
N TYR A 63 33.01 -6.81 -6.14
CA TYR A 63 34.05 -7.76 -5.77
C TYR A 63 35.29 -7.65 -6.68
N GLY A 64 35.08 -7.54 -8.00
CA GLY A 64 36.17 -7.35 -8.95
C GLY A 64 36.93 -6.05 -8.74
N LEU A 65 36.21 -4.97 -8.39
CA LEU A 65 36.80 -3.66 -8.10
C LEU A 65 37.60 -3.69 -6.80
N SER A 66 37.07 -4.37 -5.76
CA SER A 66 37.79 -4.57 -4.50
C SER A 66 39.09 -5.35 -4.73
N PHE A 67 39.06 -6.43 -5.51
CA PHE A 67 40.26 -7.20 -5.85
C PHE A 67 41.28 -6.37 -6.63
N LEU A 68 40.82 -5.54 -7.59
CA LEU A 68 41.71 -4.70 -8.40
C LEU A 68 42.35 -3.58 -7.57
N VAL A 69 41.60 -2.97 -6.64
CA VAL A 69 42.10 -1.94 -5.72
C VAL A 69 43.09 -2.55 -4.74
N ASP A 70 42.80 -3.71 -4.15
CA ASP A 70 43.69 -4.38 -3.20
C ASP A 70 45.01 -4.77 -3.87
N THR A 71 44.94 -5.33 -5.08
CA THR A 71 46.13 -5.78 -5.84
C THR A 71 46.95 -4.62 -6.42
N PHE A 72 46.32 -3.50 -6.79
CA PHE A 72 47.02 -2.40 -7.49
C PHE A 72 47.38 -1.21 -6.61
N LEU A 73 46.71 -1.04 -5.45
CA LEU A 73 46.85 0.13 -4.57
C LEU A 73 47.53 -0.20 -3.23
N LEU A 74 47.54 -1.48 -2.81
CA LEU A 74 48.26 -1.93 -1.60
C LEU A 74 49.58 -2.67 -1.89
N ASP A 75 49.97 -2.82 -3.16
CA ASP A 75 51.35 -3.12 -3.59
C ASP A 75 52.16 -1.83 -3.82
#